data_AF-A0A291BBP8-F1
#
_entry.id   AF-A0A291BBP8-F1
#
_cell.length_a   1.000
_cell.length_b   1.000
_cell.length_c   1.000
_cell.angle_alpha   90.00
_cell.angle_beta   90.00
_cell.angle_gamma   90.00
#
_symmetry.space_group_name_H-M   'P 1'
#
loop_
_entity.id
_entity.type
_entity.pdbx_description
1 polymer ?
#
loop_
_entity_poly.entity_id
_entity_poly.type
_entity_poly.pdbx_seq_one_letter_code
_entity_poly.pdbx_strand_id
1 'polypeptide(L)'
;MSQVINTVETVYSFPPKPEVLSTFQKASYIESIKQLLREKDAVIIAHYYTNPEIQALAEETGGFVGDSLEMAKFGNKFSAKILLIAGVRFMGESAKILTPEKTVLMPTLDAECSLDIGCPEDKFTAFCDAHPDYTVVVYTNTSAAVKARADWVVTSSIALEIIEYLDEQGKKIIWGPDRHLGAYIAHNTGANMLLWQGECIVHNEFSANALKNMKEVYPDAAILVHPESPASVVLLADAVGSTSQLIKAAKELPHQKMIVATDKSIFFKMQQIVPKKELIEAPTAGAGATCRSCAHCPWMAMNGLQAIKRALTEGGDQHEIQINEAIRLKSLVPLNRMLNFAAKFRLPVKGNA
;
A
#
# COMPACT_ATOMS: atom_id res chain seq x y z
N MET A 1 -22.60 19.85 5.77
CA MET A 1 -23.44 19.02 4.87
C MET A 1 -22.50 18.36 3.88
N SER A 2 -22.19 17.08 4.06
CA SER A 2 -21.36 16.33 3.12
C SER A 2 -22.15 16.11 1.83
N GLN A 3 -21.72 16.74 0.74
CA GLN A 3 -22.22 16.37 -0.58
C GLN A 3 -21.67 14.98 -0.91
N VAL A 4 -22.50 13.96 -0.71
CA VAL A 4 -22.20 12.60 -1.16
C VAL A 4 -22.33 12.61 -2.68
N ILE A 5 -21.19 12.74 -3.37
CA ILE A 5 -21.12 12.57 -4.82
C ILE A 5 -21.14 11.06 -5.09
N ASN A 6 -21.94 10.66 -6.10
CA ASN A 6 -22.21 9.29 -6.51
C ASN A 6 -20.99 8.35 -6.40
N THR A 7 -21.18 7.18 -5.78
CA THR A 7 -20.20 6.09 -5.77
C THR A 7 -19.78 5.79 -7.19
N VAL A 8 -18.47 5.80 -7.48
CA VAL A 8 -17.96 5.37 -8.77
C VAL A 8 -18.21 3.87 -8.89
N GLU A 9 -19.22 3.46 -9.66
CA GLU A 9 -19.44 2.05 -10.02
C GLU A 9 -18.26 1.56 -10.87
N THR A 10 -17.20 1.11 -10.20
CA THR A 10 -16.00 0.57 -10.84
C THR A 10 -16.13 -0.95 -10.87
N VAL A 11 -16.19 -1.52 -12.08
CA VAL A 11 -16.12 -2.97 -12.27
C VAL A 11 -14.66 -3.38 -12.24
N TYR A 12 -14.26 -4.15 -11.25
CA TYR A 12 -12.89 -4.67 -11.13
C TYR A 12 -12.77 -6.00 -11.87
N SER A 13 -11.84 -6.08 -12.82
CA SER A 13 -11.45 -7.35 -13.45
C SER A 13 -10.37 -8.01 -12.61
N PHE A 14 -10.66 -9.19 -12.06
CA PHE A 14 -9.71 -9.91 -11.23
C PHE A 14 -8.72 -10.71 -12.08
N PRO A 15 -7.40 -10.63 -11.79
CA PRO A 15 -6.43 -11.47 -12.46
C PRO A 15 -6.67 -12.96 -12.15
N PRO A 16 -6.26 -13.87 -13.06
CA PRO A 16 -6.30 -15.30 -12.78
C PRO A 16 -5.39 -15.63 -11.59
N LYS A 17 -5.77 -16.65 -10.81
CA LYS A 17 -4.92 -17.13 -9.71
C LYS A 17 -3.60 -17.66 -10.28
N PRO A 18 -2.45 -17.33 -9.64
CA PRO A 18 -1.16 -17.86 -10.06
C PRO A 18 -1.12 -19.40 -10.05
N GLU A 19 -0.29 -19.96 -10.94
CA GLU A 19 -0.03 -21.40 -10.97
C GLU A 19 0.63 -21.87 -9.65
N VAL A 20 0.16 -23.00 -9.12
CA VAL A 20 0.74 -23.58 -7.91
C VAL A 20 2.01 -24.35 -8.27
N LEU A 21 3.16 -23.83 -7.84
CA LEU A 21 4.46 -24.45 -8.08
C LEU A 21 4.77 -25.55 -7.05
N SER A 22 5.33 -26.66 -7.51
CA SER A 22 5.93 -27.68 -6.65
C SER A 22 7.17 -27.16 -5.91
N THR A 23 7.55 -27.80 -4.80
CA THR A 23 8.75 -27.44 -4.03
C THR A 23 10.01 -27.41 -4.88
N PHE A 24 10.17 -28.37 -5.79
CA PHE A 24 11.31 -28.43 -6.71
C PHE A 24 11.32 -27.25 -7.69
N GLN A 25 10.17 -26.93 -8.28
CA GLN A 25 10.05 -25.76 -9.18
C GLN A 25 10.38 -24.46 -8.42
N LYS A 26 9.83 -24.28 -7.22
CA LYS A 26 10.11 -23.10 -6.39
C LYS A 26 11.59 -22.93 -6.13
N ALA A 27 12.27 -23.99 -5.67
CA ALA A 27 13.71 -23.97 -5.44
C ALA A 27 14.50 -23.62 -6.70
N SER A 28 14.13 -24.20 -7.84
CA SER A 28 14.75 -23.89 -9.13
C SER A 28 14.57 -22.43 -9.56
N TYR A 29 13.36 -21.87 -9.41
CA TYR A 29 13.12 -20.45 -9.70
C TYR A 29 13.90 -19.54 -8.76
N ILE A 30 13.93 -19.83 -7.46
CA ILE A 30 14.65 -19.04 -6.46
C ILE A 30 16.13 -18.96 -6.82
N GLU A 31 16.79 -20.09 -7.11
CA GLU A 31 18.21 -20.09 -7.46
C GLU A 31 18.48 -19.35 -8.78
N SER A 32 17.61 -19.52 -9.78
CA SER A 32 17.71 -18.78 -11.03
C SER A 32 17.54 -17.26 -10.82
N ILE A 33 16.62 -16.83 -9.98
CA ILE A 33 16.41 -15.42 -9.67
C ILE A 33 17.63 -14.85 -8.95
N LYS A 34 18.17 -15.55 -7.94
CA LYS A 34 19.40 -15.12 -7.23
C LYS A 34 20.56 -14.89 -8.19
N GLN A 35 20.73 -15.78 -9.17
CA GLN A 35 21.75 -15.63 -10.22
C GLN A 35 21.49 -14.38 -11.08
N LEU A 36 20.26 -14.24 -11.60
CA LEU A 36 19.89 -13.11 -12.45
C LEU A 36 20.04 -11.75 -11.74
N LEU A 37 19.72 -11.66 -10.44
CA LEU A 37 19.88 -10.43 -9.66
C LEU A 37 21.35 -9.98 -9.62
N ARG A 38 22.28 -10.92 -9.42
CA ARG A 38 23.72 -10.63 -9.42
C ARG A 38 24.22 -10.23 -10.81
N GLU A 39 23.83 -10.99 -11.83
CA GLU A 39 24.27 -10.76 -13.22
C GLU A 39 23.82 -9.41 -13.76
N LYS A 40 22.63 -8.94 -13.34
CA LYS A 40 22.01 -7.72 -13.84
C LYS A 40 22.19 -6.51 -12.94
N ASP A 41 22.91 -6.64 -11.82
CA ASP A 41 23.02 -5.59 -10.78
C ASP A 41 21.62 -5.07 -10.40
N ALA A 42 20.77 -6.01 -9.98
CA ALA A 42 19.37 -5.80 -9.66
C ALA A 42 19.06 -6.12 -8.21
N VAL A 43 18.09 -5.41 -7.64
CA VAL A 43 17.59 -5.62 -6.27
C VAL A 43 16.08 -5.83 -6.26
N ILE A 44 15.60 -6.73 -5.41
CA ILE A 44 14.16 -6.92 -5.18
C ILE A 44 13.69 -6.01 -4.05
N ILE A 45 12.65 -5.23 -4.31
CA ILE A 45 11.94 -4.43 -3.31
C ILE A 45 10.50 -4.94 -3.28
N ALA A 46 10.12 -5.63 -2.21
CA ALA A 46 8.83 -6.27 -2.07
C ALA A 46 7.94 -5.55 -1.07
N HIS A 47 6.64 -5.49 -1.36
CA HIS A 47 5.65 -5.04 -0.39
C HIS A 47 5.32 -6.15 0.62
N TYR A 48 4.91 -5.79 1.85
CA TYR A 48 4.45 -6.74 2.87
C TYR A 48 3.28 -7.65 2.43
N TYR A 49 2.56 -7.26 1.39
CA TYR A 49 1.42 -8.03 0.87
C TYR A 49 1.81 -9.04 -0.22
N THR A 50 3.09 -9.11 -0.59
CA THR A 50 3.58 -10.15 -1.49
C THR A 50 3.62 -11.50 -0.78
N ASN A 51 3.58 -12.59 -1.54
CA ASN A 51 3.64 -13.95 -0.98
C ASN A 51 4.92 -14.12 -0.09
N PRO A 52 4.83 -14.80 1.07
CA PRO A 52 5.96 -15.14 1.95
C PRO A 52 7.27 -15.53 1.25
N GLU A 53 7.22 -16.35 0.20
CA GLU A 53 8.41 -16.78 -0.55
C GLU A 53 9.10 -15.62 -1.28
N ILE A 54 8.35 -14.61 -1.71
CA ILE A 54 8.89 -13.40 -2.33
C ILE A 54 9.51 -12.47 -1.29
N GLN A 55 8.85 -12.31 -0.14
CA GLN A 55 9.40 -11.57 0.99
C GLN A 55 10.72 -12.19 1.46
N ALA A 56 10.73 -13.52 1.66
CA ALA A 56 11.94 -14.26 2.04
C ALA A 56 13.06 -14.11 0.99
N LEU A 57 12.73 -14.22 -0.30
CA LEU A 57 13.70 -14.05 -1.37
C LEU A 57 14.29 -12.63 -1.41
N ALA A 58 13.47 -11.60 -1.21
CA ALA A 58 13.94 -10.21 -1.13
C ALA A 58 14.91 -10.04 0.05
N GLU A 59 14.59 -10.55 1.23
CA GLU A 59 15.47 -10.48 2.40
C GLU A 59 16.78 -11.26 2.19
N GLU A 60 16.70 -12.48 1.65
CA GLU A 60 17.85 -13.35 1.42
C GLU A 60 18.84 -12.77 0.40
N THR A 61 18.34 -12.01 -0.57
CA THR A 61 19.14 -11.44 -1.67
C THR A 61 19.67 -10.04 -1.41
N GLY A 62 19.52 -9.52 -0.17
CA GLY A 62 19.94 -8.16 0.18
C GLY A 62 19.01 -7.07 -0.33
N GLY A 63 17.79 -7.45 -0.72
CA GLY A 63 16.69 -6.56 -1.05
C GLY A 63 15.97 -6.03 0.19
N PHE A 64 14.72 -5.61 -0.02
CA PHE A 64 13.95 -4.93 1.03
C PHE A 64 12.49 -5.37 1.04
N VAL A 65 11.91 -5.48 2.23
CA VAL A 65 10.47 -5.74 2.45
C VAL A 65 9.90 -4.64 3.33
N GLY A 66 8.90 -3.91 2.82
CA GLY A 66 8.39 -2.72 3.51
C GLY A 66 7.00 -2.27 3.07
N ASP A 67 6.54 -1.19 3.70
CA ASP A 67 5.41 -0.41 3.21
C ASP A 67 5.83 0.54 2.07
N SER A 68 4.86 1.21 1.44
CA SER A 68 5.12 2.10 0.30
C SER A 68 6.15 3.21 0.58
N LEU A 69 6.15 3.79 1.78
CA LEU A 69 7.08 4.87 2.14
C LEU A 69 8.50 4.34 2.30
N GLU A 70 8.64 3.18 2.92
CA GLU A 70 9.92 2.52 3.14
C GLU A 70 10.52 1.99 1.84
N MET A 71 9.70 1.39 0.97
CA MET A 71 10.11 0.97 -0.38
C MET A 71 10.64 2.15 -1.21
N ALA A 72 9.93 3.28 -1.21
CA ALA A 72 10.35 4.50 -1.92
C ALA A 72 11.69 5.03 -1.40
N LYS A 73 11.87 5.05 -0.06
CA LYS A 73 13.13 5.49 0.57
C LYS A 73 14.30 4.55 0.26
N PHE A 74 14.06 3.24 0.28
CA PHE A 74 15.08 2.25 -0.01
C PHE A 74 15.50 2.33 -1.48
N GLY A 75 14.55 2.27 -2.43
CA GLY A 75 14.84 2.30 -3.86
C GLY A 75 15.59 3.56 -4.30
N ASN A 76 15.22 4.72 -3.75
CA ASN A 76 15.90 5.99 -4.03
C ASN A 76 17.38 6.01 -3.58
N LYS A 77 17.73 5.28 -2.53
CA LYS A 77 19.09 5.28 -1.96
C LYS A 77 19.95 4.10 -2.42
N PHE A 78 19.31 3.01 -2.87
CA PHE A 78 20.02 1.78 -3.19
C PHE A 78 20.84 1.95 -4.48
N SER A 79 22.03 1.37 -4.55
CA SER A 79 22.98 1.63 -5.65
C SER A 79 22.73 0.83 -6.92
N ALA A 80 21.93 -0.25 -6.87
CA ALA A 80 21.65 -1.10 -8.02
C ALA A 80 21.13 -0.31 -9.23
N LYS A 81 21.51 -0.77 -10.43
CA LYS A 81 21.02 -0.23 -11.71
C LYS A 81 19.57 -0.57 -11.97
N ILE A 82 19.14 -1.76 -11.53
CA ILE A 82 17.79 -2.27 -11.72
C ILE A 82 17.08 -2.40 -10.38
N LEU A 83 15.89 -1.81 -10.28
CA LEU A 83 14.97 -2.03 -9.17
C LEU A 83 13.85 -2.95 -9.65
N LEU A 84 13.74 -4.16 -9.11
CA LEU A 84 12.57 -5.02 -9.32
C LEU A 84 11.57 -4.78 -8.19
N ILE A 85 10.48 -4.09 -8.51
CA ILE A 85 9.41 -3.76 -7.57
C ILE A 85 8.38 -4.90 -7.58
N ALA A 86 8.42 -5.74 -6.56
CA ALA A 86 7.40 -6.76 -6.31
C ALA A 86 6.25 -6.13 -5.52
N GLY A 87 5.25 -5.65 -6.25
CA GLY A 87 4.12 -4.88 -5.71
C GLY A 87 3.09 -4.60 -6.79
N VAL A 88 2.47 -3.42 -6.76
CA VAL A 88 1.48 -2.98 -7.75
C VAL A 88 1.96 -1.71 -8.49
N ARG A 89 1.34 -1.39 -9.61
CA ARG A 89 1.84 -0.48 -10.64
C ARG A 89 2.24 0.88 -10.10
N PHE A 90 1.38 1.51 -9.31
CA PHE A 90 1.69 2.82 -8.72
C PHE A 90 2.96 2.82 -7.86
N MET A 91 3.37 1.67 -7.28
CA MET A 91 4.61 1.53 -6.50
C MET A 91 5.82 1.54 -7.43
N GLY A 92 5.73 0.81 -8.56
CA GLY A 92 6.71 0.86 -9.64
C GLY A 92 6.83 2.26 -10.22
N GLU A 93 5.70 2.94 -10.44
CA GLU A 93 5.67 4.33 -10.90
C GLU A 93 6.33 5.28 -9.91
N SER A 94 6.05 5.13 -8.62
CA SER A 94 6.68 5.94 -7.57
C SER A 94 8.20 5.74 -7.53
N ALA A 95 8.68 4.50 -7.70
CA ALA A 95 10.10 4.22 -7.81
C ALA A 95 10.70 4.90 -9.05
N LYS A 96 10.08 4.76 -10.23
CA LYS A 96 10.58 5.39 -11.47
C LYS A 96 10.57 6.92 -11.41
N ILE A 97 9.59 7.54 -10.74
CA ILE A 97 9.56 8.99 -10.54
C ILE A 97 10.78 9.46 -9.74
N LEU A 98 11.13 8.74 -8.67
CA LEU A 98 12.21 9.09 -7.76
C LEU A 98 13.60 8.75 -8.33
N THR A 99 13.71 7.70 -9.14
CA THR A 99 14.97 7.23 -9.74
C THR A 99 14.85 7.13 -11.27
N PRO A 100 14.72 8.26 -11.99
CA PRO A 100 14.52 8.26 -13.45
C PRO A 100 15.66 7.57 -14.21
N GLU A 101 16.87 7.58 -13.65
CA GLU A 101 18.08 6.99 -14.22
C GLU A 101 18.16 5.47 -14.10
N LYS A 102 17.36 4.87 -13.20
CA LYS A 102 17.33 3.42 -13.00
C LYS A 102 16.31 2.75 -13.91
N THR A 103 16.58 1.50 -14.26
CA THR A 103 15.57 0.61 -14.84
C THR A 103 14.68 0.11 -13.71
N VAL A 104 13.37 0.37 -13.80
CA VAL A 104 12.40 -0.07 -12.80
C VAL A 104 11.54 -1.14 -13.42
N LEU A 105 11.74 -2.39 -13.00
CA LEU A 105 11.00 -3.56 -13.47
C LEU A 105 9.90 -3.92 -12.48
N MET A 106 8.82 -4.48 -13.00
CA MET A 106 7.81 -5.19 -12.23
C MET A 106 7.64 -6.62 -12.76
N PRO A 107 7.26 -7.59 -11.90
CA PRO A 107 6.92 -8.95 -12.34
C PRO A 107 5.86 -8.96 -13.44
N THR A 108 4.92 -8.01 -13.42
CA THR A 108 3.98 -7.70 -14.49
C THR A 108 3.45 -6.28 -14.28
N LEU A 109 3.23 -5.54 -15.37
CA LEU A 109 2.60 -4.22 -15.34
C LEU A 109 1.08 -4.29 -15.11
N ASP A 110 0.47 -5.47 -15.24
CA ASP A 110 -0.96 -5.70 -14.98
C ASP A 110 -1.30 -5.80 -13.48
N ALA A 111 -0.29 -5.78 -12.61
CA ALA A 111 -0.48 -5.77 -11.16
C ALA A 111 -0.97 -4.38 -10.70
N GLU A 112 -2.26 -4.11 -10.87
CA GLU A 112 -2.87 -2.82 -10.57
C GLU A 112 -3.38 -2.69 -9.11
N CYS A 113 -4.05 -1.58 -8.77
CA CYS A 113 -4.67 -1.38 -7.47
C CYS A 113 -6.11 -0.85 -7.63
N SER A 114 -7.08 -1.40 -6.88
CA SER A 114 -8.47 -0.92 -6.91
C SER A 114 -8.60 0.57 -6.61
N LEU A 115 -7.76 1.10 -5.71
CA LEU A 115 -7.76 2.50 -5.34
C LEU A 115 -7.30 3.41 -6.49
N ASP A 116 -6.34 2.93 -7.26
CA ASP A 116 -5.83 3.64 -8.43
C ASP A 116 -6.85 3.57 -9.59
N ILE A 117 -7.33 2.36 -9.91
CA ILE A 117 -8.37 2.13 -10.92
C ILE A 117 -9.64 2.94 -10.60
N GLY A 118 -10.01 3.01 -9.32
CA GLY A 118 -11.16 3.78 -8.82
C GLY A 118 -10.94 5.30 -8.81
N CYS A 119 -9.78 5.79 -9.24
CA CYS A 119 -9.43 7.20 -9.33
C CYS A 119 -8.88 7.58 -10.72
N PRO A 120 -9.71 7.53 -11.80
CA PRO A 120 -9.26 7.92 -13.13
C PRO A 120 -8.80 9.38 -13.19
N GLU A 121 -7.68 9.64 -13.87
CA GLU A 121 -7.04 10.97 -13.95
C GLU A 121 -8.01 12.06 -14.42
N ASP A 122 -8.77 11.81 -15.48
CA ASP A 122 -9.69 12.76 -16.09
C ASP A 122 -10.82 13.16 -15.13
N LYS A 123 -11.41 12.17 -14.45
CA LYS A 123 -12.49 12.39 -13.47
C LYS A 123 -11.97 13.05 -12.20
N PHE A 124 -10.80 12.63 -11.71
CA PHE A 124 -10.19 13.23 -10.52
C PHE A 124 -9.75 14.67 -10.79
N THR A 125 -9.23 14.95 -11.98
CA THR A 125 -8.88 16.31 -12.41
C THR A 125 -10.11 17.20 -12.45
N ALA A 126 -11.20 16.75 -13.09
CA ALA A 126 -12.46 17.51 -13.12
C ALA A 126 -13.02 17.77 -11.71
N PHE A 127 -12.88 16.81 -10.79
CA PHE A 127 -13.27 16.97 -9.39
C PHE A 127 -12.42 18.03 -8.66
N CYS A 128 -11.11 18.06 -8.90
CA CYS A 128 -10.23 19.09 -8.37
C CYS A 128 -10.52 20.47 -8.96
N ASP A 129 -10.77 20.55 -10.28
CA ASP A 129 -11.03 21.81 -10.99
C ASP A 129 -12.36 22.45 -10.58
N ALA A 130 -13.34 21.65 -10.14
CA ALA A 130 -14.58 22.14 -9.55
C ALA A 130 -14.38 22.79 -8.16
N HIS A 131 -13.22 22.62 -7.53
CA HIS A 131 -12.92 23.11 -6.18
C HIS A 131 -11.51 23.75 -6.13
N PRO A 132 -11.28 24.84 -6.88
CA PRO A 132 -9.94 25.40 -7.07
C PRO A 132 -9.32 26.01 -5.79
N ASP A 133 -10.11 26.24 -4.73
CA ASP A 133 -9.64 26.74 -3.44
C ASP A 133 -9.15 25.63 -2.48
N TYR A 134 -9.24 24.37 -2.88
CA TYR A 134 -8.81 23.22 -2.08
C TYR A 134 -7.36 22.83 -2.39
N THR A 135 -6.60 22.48 -1.35
CA THR A 135 -5.30 21.83 -1.47
C THR A 135 -5.51 20.35 -1.78
N VAL A 136 -4.91 19.85 -2.86
CA VAL A 136 -5.13 18.47 -3.31
C VAL A 136 -4.12 17.53 -2.65
N VAL A 137 -4.59 16.65 -1.77
CA VAL A 137 -3.79 15.63 -1.11
C VAL A 137 -4.23 14.26 -1.62
N VAL A 138 -3.30 13.51 -2.19
CA VAL A 138 -3.57 12.13 -2.63
C VAL A 138 -2.73 11.13 -1.87
N TYR A 139 -3.35 10.01 -1.54
CA TYR A 139 -2.67 8.82 -1.07
C TYR A 139 -1.80 8.26 -2.21
N THR A 140 -0.65 7.67 -1.87
CA THR A 140 0.30 7.12 -2.83
C THR A 140 -0.30 6.04 -3.75
N ASN A 141 -1.43 5.43 -3.35
CA ASN A 141 -2.18 4.41 -4.09
C ASN A 141 -2.98 5.02 -5.25
N THR A 142 -2.30 5.76 -6.12
CA THR A 142 -2.84 6.50 -7.27
C THR A 142 -1.79 6.52 -8.39
N SER A 143 -2.21 6.67 -9.63
CA SER A 143 -1.31 6.71 -10.78
C SER A 143 -0.35 7.91 -10.73
N ALA A 144 0.75 7.83 -11.48
CA ALA A 144 1.66 8.95 -11.69
C ALA A 144 0.93 10.22 -12.17
N ALA A 145 -0.10 10.06 -13.00
CA ALA A 145 -0.86 11.18 -13.55
C ALA A 145 -1.74 11.87 -12.49
N VAL A 146 -2.42 11.10 -11.63
CA VAL A 146 -3.12 11.65 -10.46
C VAL A 146 -2.14 12.33 -9.49
N LYS A 147 -0.96 11.73 -9.25
CA LYS A 147 0.10 12.38 -8.46
C LYS A 147 0.56 13.71 -9.08
N ALA A 148 0.60 13.81 -10.41
CA ALA A 148 0.98 15.05 -11.11
C ALA A 148 -0.03 16.18 -10.94
N ARG A 149 -1.29 15.86 -10.62
CA ARG A 149 -2.36 16.84 -10.32
C ARG A 149 -2.36 17.30 -8.86
N ALA A 150 -1.71 16.56 -7.97
CA ALA A 150 -1.77 16.76 -6.52
C ALA A 150 -0.74 17.76 -5.99
N ASP A 151 -1.08 18.43 -4.90
CA ASP A 151 -0.16 19.26 -4.12
C ASP A 151 0.68 18.42 -3.16
N TRP A 152 0.10 17.35 -2.62
CA TRP A 152 0.76 16.45 -1.67
C TRP A 152 0.47 15.01 -2.02
N VAL A 153 1.49 14.16 -1.89
CA VAL A 153 1.33 12.71 -1.82
C VAL A 153 1.55 12.30 -0.37
N VAL A 154 0.79 11.33 0.12
CA VAL A 154 0.97 10.77 1.47
C VAL A 154 0.98 9.25 1.45
N THR A 155 1.45 8.65 2.54
CA THR A 155 1.21 7.24 2.86
C THR A 155 0.36 7.13 4.12
N SER A 156 -0.28 5.98 4.35
CA SER A 156 -1.09 5.76 5.55
C SER A 156 -0.31 5.97 6.86
N SER A 157 1.02 5.80 6.82
CA SER A 157 1.91 5.98 7.97
C SER A 157 2.21 7.43 8.38
N ILE A 158 1.86 8.43 7.56
CA ILE A 158 2.10 9.85 7.85
C ILE A 158 0.89 10.75 7.46
N ALA A 159 -0.25 10.13 7.13
CA ALA A 159 -1.38 10.84 6.57
C ALA A 159 -2.04 11.77 7.60
N LEU A 160 -2.12 11.35 8.87
CA LEU A 160 -2.66 12.19 9.95
C LEU A 160 -1.78 13.42 10.14
N GLU A 161 -0.47 13.23 10.27
CA GLU A 161 0.49 14.29 10.56
C GLU A 161 0.56 15.34 9.45
N ILE A 162 0.47 14.92 8.18
CA ILE A 162 0.44 15.86 7.04
C ILE A 162 -0.87 16.63 7.02
N ILE A 163 -2.00 15.98 7.31
CA ILE A 163 -3.31 16.62 7.25
C ILE A 163 -3.49 17.59 8.41
N GLU A 164 -3.06 17.23 9.62
CA GLU A 164 -2.99 18.14 10.77
C GLU A 164 -2.15 19.37 10.44
N TYR A 165 -0.95 19.18 9.89
CA TYR A 165 -0.08 20.28 9.48
C TYR A 165 -0.74 21.23 8.44
N LEU A 166 -1.54 20.69 7.51
CA LEU A 166 -2.25 21.50 6.51
C LEU A 166 -3.48 22.19 7.11
N ASP A 167 -4.19 21.53 8.01
CA ASP A 167 -5.35 22.09 8.72
C ASP A 167 -4.95 23.23 9.65
N GLU A 168 -3.82 23.11 10.37
CA GLU A 168 -3.21 24.19 11.17
C GLU A 168 -2.89 25.44 10.34
N GLN A 169 -2.68 25.28 9.03
CA GLN A 169 -2.48 26.39 8.09
C GLN A 169 -3.79 26.93 7.49
N GLY A 170 -4.94 26.45 7.96
CA GLY A 170 -6.27 26.83 7.48
C GLY A 170 -6.58 26.33 6.07
N LYS A 171 -5.94 25.25 5.60
CA LYS A 171 -6.19 24.70 4.26
C LYS A 171 -7.48 23.88 4.26
N LYS A 172 -8.33 24.11 3.24
CA LYS A 172 -9.35 23.14 2.84
C LYS A 172 -8.69 22.06 2.00
N ILE A 173 -9.08 20.80 2.18
CA ILE A 173 -8.33 19.67 1.64
C ILE A 173 -9.21 18.81 0.74
N ILE A 174 -8.80 18.60 -0.51
CA ILE A 174 -9.28 17.47 -1.30
C ILE A 174 -8.46 16.26 -0.89
N TRP A 175 -9.13 15.14 -0.64
CA TRP A 175 -8.52 13.87 -0.34
C TRP A 175 -8.90 12.82 -1.37
N GLY A 176 -7.94 12.00 -1.79
CA GLY A 176 -8.22 10.80 -2.55
C GLY A 176 -7.13 9.74 -2.44
N PRO A 177 -7.39 8.52 -2.95
CA PRO A 177 -8.66 8.09 -3.51
C PRO A 177 -9.53 7.36 -2.47
N ASP A 178 -8.97 7.00 -1.32
CA ASP A 178 -9.63 6.12 -0.35
C ASP A 178 -10.58 6.89 0.58
N ARG A 179 -11.88 6.62 0.48
CA ARG A 179 -12.92 7.24 1.30
C ARG A 179 -12.87 6.84 2.77
N HIS A 180 -12.45 5.60 3.09
CA HIS A 180 -12.38 5.10 4.45
C HIS A 180 -11.19 5.73 5.18
N LEU A 181 -10.02 5.73 4.55
CA LEU A 181 -8.85 6.42 5.11
C LEU A 181 -9.12 7.93 5.21
N GLY A 182 -9.77 8.53 4.22
CA GLY A 182 -10.17 9.94 4.26
C GLY A 182 -11.12 10.27 5.41
N ALA A 183 -12.15 9.43 5.63
CA ALA A 183 -13.08 9.58 6.73
C ALA A 183 -12.40 9.37 8.09
N TYR A 184 -11.49 8.39 8.20
CA TYR A 184 -10.69 8.18 9.39
C TYR A 184 -9.85 9.42 9.72
N ILE A 185 -9.15 9.99 8.74
CA ILE A 185 -8.34 11.21 8.93
C ILE A 185 -9.24 12.38 9.35
N ALA A 186 -10.33 12.63 8.63
CA ALA A 186 -11.24 13.74 8.95
C ALA A 186 -11.82 13.62 10.36
N HIS A 187 -12.12 12.40 10.81
CA HIS A 187 -12.61 12.15 12.16
C HIS A 187 -11.56 12.45 13.24
N ASN A 188 -10.31 12.04 13.05
CA ASN A 188 -9.25 12.21 14.04
C ASN A 188 -8.70 13.64 14.09
N THR A 189 -8.64 14.32 12.94
CA THR A 189 -8.03 15.66 12.83
C THR A 189 -9.04 16.79 12.95
N GLY A 190 -10.32 16.55 12.62
CA GLY A 190 -11.33 17.59 12.49
C GLY A 190 -11.20 18.43 11.22
N ALA A 191 -10.26 18.10 10.33
CA ALA A 191 -9.94 18.88 9.15
C ALA A 191 -11.12 18.98 8.15
N ASN A 192 -11.22 20.13 7.47
CA ASN A 192 -12.23 20.33 6.43
C ASN A 192 -11.83 19.63 5.12
N MET A 193 -12.29 18.39 4.97
CA MET A 193 -11.93 17.51 3.85
C MET A 193 -13.09 17.23 2.90
N LEU A 194 -12.82 17.31 1.60
CA LEU A 194 -13.66 16.85 0.51
C LEU A 194 -13.09 15.54 -0.05
N LEU A 195 -13.85 14.45 0.05
CA LEU A 195 -13.33 13.09 -0.18
C LEU A 195 -13.74 12.53 -1.54
N TRP A 196 -12.75 12.06 -2.31
CA TRP A 196 -12.98 11.12 -3.41
C TRP A 196 -13.54 9.80 -2.89
N GLN A 197 -14.44 9.18 -3.65
CA GLN A 197 -15.23 8.02 -3.20
C GLN A 197 -14.70 6.67 -3.69
N GLY A 198 -13.37 6.51 -3.76
CA GLY A 198 -12.72 5.22 -4.04
C GLY A 198 -12.58 4.38 -2.78
N GLU A 199 -12.28 3.09 -2.94
CA GLU A 199 -12.10 2.16 -1.82
C GLU A 199 -11.16 1.00 -2.18
N CYS A 200 -10.48 0.47 -1.16
CA CYS A 200 -9.73 -0.77 -1.29
C CYS A 200 -10.68 -1.96 -1.24
N ILE A 201 -10.71 -2.78 -2.29
CA ILE A 201 -11.57 -3.98 -2.35
C ILE A 201 -11.25 -5.01 -1.27
N VAL A 202 -10.03 -4.96 -0.70
CA VAL A 202 -9.58 -5.90 0.33
C VAL A 202 -10.13 -5.46 1.67
N HIS A 203 -9.85 -4.21 2.05
CA HIS A 203 -10.24 -3.69 3.36
C HIS A 203 -11.73 -3.37 3.48
N ASN A 204 -12.38 -3.00 2.37
CA ASN A 204 -13.83 -2.75 2.35
C ASN A 204 -14.66 -4.02 2.65
N GLU A 205 -14.07 -5.22 2.50
CA GLU A 205 -14.76 -6.49 2.77
C GLU A 205 -14.83 -6.85 4.25
N PHE A 206 -14.05 -6.22 5.14
CA PHE A 206 -14.10 -6.56 6.56
C PHE A 206 -15.47 -6.26 7.16
N SER A 207 -16.01 -7.21 7.93
CA SER A 207 -17.35 -7.12 8.52
C SER A 207 -17.27 -6.89 10.01
N ALA A 208 -17.81 -5.76 10.49
CA ALA A 208 -17.87 -5.45 11.91
C ALA A 208 -18.66 -6.51 12.72
N ASN A 209 -19.74 -7.07 12.14
CA ASN A 209 -20.52 -8.11 12.80
C ASN A 209 -19.75 -9.42 12.91
N ALA A 210 -19.08 -9.84 11.83
CA ALA A 210 -18.27 -11.05 11.87
C ALA A 210 -17.07 -10.88 12.81
N LEU A 211 -16.47 -9.69 12.85
CA LEU A 211 -15.37 -9.38 13.76
C LEU A 211 -15.79 -9.41 15.23
N LYS A 212 -16.99 -8.90 15.57
CA LYS A 212 -17.57 -9.04 16.91
C LYS A 212 -17.75 -10.50 17.31
N ASN A 213 -18.35 -11.32 16.43
CA ASN A 213 -18.51 -12.76 16.70
C ASN A 213 -17.15 -13.45 16.90
N MET A 214 -16.14 -13.07 16.12
CA MET A 214 -14.79 -13.60 16.26
C MET A 214 -14.14 -13.17 17.59
N LYS A 215 -14.39 -11.94 18.04
CA LYS A 215 -13.94 -11.45 19.35
C LYS A 215 -14.61 -12.18 20.52
N GLU A 216 -15.83 -12.70 20.35
CA GLU A 216 -16.45 -13.60 21.35
C GLU A 216 -15.73 -14.95 21.43
N VAL A 217 -15.23 -15.48 20.31
CA VAL A 217 -14.42 -16.72 20.27
C VAL A 217 -13.01 -16.50 20.85
N TYR A 218 -12.42 -15.33 20.60
CA TYR A 218 -11.10 -14.95 21.07
C TYR A 218 -11.16 -13.69 21.96
N PRO A 219 -11.76 -13.77 23.17
CA PRO A 219 -12.02 -12.59 24.01
C PRO A 219 -10.75 -11.85 24.41
N ASP A 220 -9.63 -12.57 24.54
CA ASP A 220 -8.31 -12.08 24.91
C ASP A 220 -7.44 -11.60 23.72
N ALA A 221 -7.93 -11.69 22.48
CA ALA A 221 -7.16 -11.26 21.31
C ALA A 221 -7.23 -9.74 21.07
N ALA A 222 -6.12 -9.08 20.82
CA ALA A 222 -6.15 -7.70 20.33
C ALA A 222 -6.68 -7.63 18.90
N ILE A 223 -7.36 -6.55 18.53
CA ILE A 223 -7.85 -6.29 17.17
C ILE A 223 -6.98 -5.20 16.54
N LEU A 224 -6.32 -5.53 15.44
CA LEU A 224 -5.42 -4.64 14.70
C LEU A 224 -6.05 -4.35 13.33
N VAL A 225 -6.35 -3.09 13.01
CA VAL A 225 -7.13 -2.73 11.81
C VAL A 225 -6.40 -1.73 10.93
N HIS A 226 -6.37 -1.97 9.62
CA HIS A 226 -5.88 -0.97 8.69
C HIS A 226 -6.95 0.11 8.44
N PRO A 227 -6.61 1.41 8.42
CA PRO A 227 -7.59 2.52 8.30
C PRO A 227 -8.30 2.62 6.95
N GLU A 228 -7.93 1.79 5.96
CA GLU A 228 -8.70 1.60 4.71
C GLU A 228 -9.98 0.75 4.94
N SER A 229 -10.19 0.25 6.16
CA SER A 229 -11.39 -0.53 6.51
C SER A 229 -12.57 0.38 6.86
N PRO A 230 -13.82 -0.11 6.72
CA PRO A 230 -15.00 0.65 7.13
C PRO A 230 -14.93 1.13 8.58
N ALA A 231 -15.45 2.33 8.85
CA ALA A 231 -15.42 2.93 10.20
C ALA A 231 -16.00 2.00 11.29
N SER A 232 -17.01 1.19 10.96
CA SER A 232 -17.60 0.21 11.88
C SER A 232 -16.63 -0.91 12.29
N VAL A 233 -15.64 -1.23 11.46
CA VAL A 233 -14.55 -2.18 11.77
C VAL A 233 -13.46 -1.46 12.57
N VAL A 234 -13.09 -0.25 12.15
CA VAL A 234 -12.06 0.57 12.82
C VAL A 234 -12.43 0.85 14.27
N LEU A 235 -13.71 1.10 14.57
CA LEU A 235 -14.21 1.32 15.94
C LEU A 235 -14.04 0.13 16.90
N LEU A 236 -13.76 -1.07 16.38
CA LEU A 236 -13.52 -2.28 17.17
C LEU A 236 -12.03 -2.51 17.46
N ALA A 237 -11.14 -1.69 16.90
CA ALA A 237 -9.71 -1.91 16.95
C ALA A 237 -9.09 -1.51 18.30
N ASP A 238 -8.15 -2.34 18.78
CA ASP A 238 -7.19 -1.97 19.82
C ASP A 238 -6.02 -1.14 19.25
N ALA A 239 -5.71 -1.30 17.96
CA ALA A 239 -4.75 -0.47 17.24
C ALA A 239 -5.15 -0.27 15.78
N VAL A 240 -5.00 0.96 15.28
CA VAL A 240 -5.28 1.35 13.90
C VAL A 240 -4.01 1.92 13.27
N GLY A 241 -3.65 1.49 12.06
CA GLY A 241 -2.49 2.07 11.37
C GLY A 241 -2.12 1.39 10.05
N SER A 242 -1.07 1.93 9.41
CA SER A 242 -0.39 1.34 8.26
C SER A 242 0.16 -0.05 8.59
N THR A 243 0.54 -0.82 7.57
CA THR A 243 1.19 -2.13 7.75
C THR A 243 2.37 -2.10 8.73
N SER A 244 3.29 -1.14 8.57
CA SER A 244 4.43 -0.95 9.48
C SER A 244 3.99 -0.59 10.91
N GLN A 245 2.95 0.25 11.06
CA GLN A 245 2.37 0.60 12.37
C GLN A 245 1.65 -0.60 13.02
N LEU A 246 0.97 -1.46 12.25
CA LEU A 246 0.35 -2.68 12.76
C LEU A 246 1.40 -3.71 13.21
N ILE A 247 2.48 -3.88 12.46
CA ILE A 247 3.62 -4.73 12.88
C ILE A 247 4.22 -4.20 14.19
N LYS A 248 4.39 -2.88 14.32
CA LYS A 248 4.84 -2.25 15.56
C LYS A 248 3.86 -2.49 16.71
N ALA A 249 2.57 -2.25 16.49
CA ALA A 249 1.52 -2.49 17.49
C ALA A 249 1.48 -3.95 17.94
N ALA A 250 1.66 -4.90 17.01
CA ALA A 250 1.72 -6.31 17.34
C ALA A 250 2.86 -6.64 18.32
N LYS A 251 4.00 -5.96 18.20
CA LYS A 251 5.13 -6.09 19.13
C LYS A 251 4.84 -5.45 20.49
N GLU A 252 4.21 -4.28 20.51
CA GLU A 252 4.05 -3.44 21.70
C GLU A 252 2.86 -3.85 22.58
N LEU A 253 1.76 -4.31 21.98
CA LEU A 253 0.57 -4.73 22.72
C LEU A 253 0.88 -5.97 23.57
N PRO A 254 0.34 -6.11 24.80
CA PRO A 254 0.65 -7.22 25.70
C PRO A 254 -0.02 -8.56 25.30
N HIS A 255 -1.04 -8.50 24.45
CA HIS A 255 -1.88 -9.63 24.06
C HIS A 255 -1.09 -10.75 23.35
N GLN A 256 -1.43 -12.01 23.64
CA GLN A 256 -0.83 -13.19 23.01
C GLN A 256 -1.49 -13.57 21.69
N LYS A 257 -2.80 -13.30 21.55
CA LYS A 257 -3.56 -13.50 20.32
C LYS A 257 -3.86 -12.15 19.67
N MET A 258 -3.88 -12.12 18.35
CA MET A 258 -4.15 -10.90 17.59
C MET A 258 -4.99 -11.20 16.37
N ILE A 259 -6.18 -10.60 16.29
CA ILE A 259 -7.02 -10.58 15.09
C ILE A 259 -6.58 -9.39 14.24
N VAL A 260 -6.17 -9.65 13.01
CA VAL A 260 -5.58 -8.62 12.14
C VAL A 260 -6.46 -8.44 10.90
N ALA A 261 -7.04 -7.24 10.76
CA ALA A 261 -7.90 -6.83 9.65
C ALA A 261 -7.10 -6.03 8.60
N THR A 262 -6.35 -6.79 7.80
CA THR A 262 -5.61 -6.32 6.63
C THR A 262 -5.30 -7.52 5.72
N ASP A 263 -4.60 -7.32 4.59
CA ASP A 263 -4.11 -8.44 3.79
C ASP A 263 -3.26 -9.44 4.61
N LYS A 264 -3.60 -10.73 4.51
CA LYS A 264 -3.00 -11.83 5.28
C LYS A 264 -1.49 -11.95 5.10
N SER A 265 -0.95 -11.59 3.95
CA SER A 265 0.46 -11.80 3.63
C SER A 265 1.41 -11.01 4.54
N ILE A 266 0.90 -9.99 5.24
CA ILE A 266 1.62 -9.30 6.32
C ILE A 266 2.07 -10.25 7.44
N PHE A 267 1.40 -11.40 7.61
CA PHE A 267 1.66 -12.35 8.70
C PHE A 267 3.07 -12.92 8.59
N PHE A 268 3.65 -13.03 7.40
CA PHE A 268 5.04 -13.45 7.25
C PHE A 268 5.97 -12.54 8.05
N LYS A 269 5.92 -11.23 7.78
CA LYS A 269 6.76 -10.28 8.50
C LYS A 269 6.35 -10.14 9.97
N MET A 270 5.05 -10.08 10.24
CA MET A 270 4.55 -9.92 11.60
C MET A 270 4.97 -11.10 12.49
N GLN A 271 4.87 -12.34 12.01
CA GLN A 271 5.28 -13.54 12.76
C GLN A 271 6.80 -13.58 13.01
N GLN A 272 7.63 -13.08 12.10
CA GLN A 272 9.07 -12.93 12.36
C GLN A 272 9.33 -11.99 13.56
N ILE A 273 8.54 -10.92 13.71
CA ILE A 273 8.69 -9.94 14.80
C ILE A 273 8.09 -10.45 16.12
N VAL A 274 6.98 -11.19 16.06
CA VAL A 274 6.28 -11.74 17.22
C VAL A 274 6.15 -13.27 17.17
N PRO A 275 7.26 -14.03 17.20
CA PRO A 275 7.26 -15.46 16.90
C PRO A 275 6.43 -16.32 17.86
N LYS A 276 6.12 -15.81 19.06
CA LYS A 276 5.35 -16.51 20.08
C LYS A 276 3.87 -16.13 20.12
N LYS A 277 3.45 -15.11 19.35
CA LYS A 277 2.06 -14.66 19.31
C LYS A 277 1.29 -15.43 18.25
N GLU A 278 0.01 -15.63 18.51
CA GLU A 278 -0.95 -16.20 17.57
C GLU A 278 -1.58 -15.08 16.75
N LEU A 279 -1.33 -15.10 15.45
CA LEU A 279 -1.90 -14.16 14.48
C LEU A 279 -3.10 -14.81 13.79
N ILE A 280 -4.24 -14.13 13.80
CA ILE A 280 -5.52 -14.64 13.30
C ILE A 280 -6.08 -13.65 12.28
N GLU A 281 -6.47 -14.15 11.12
CA GLU A 281 -7.02 -13.36 10.04
C GLU A 281 -8.43 -12.87 10.40
N ALA A 282 -8.68 -11.56 10.27
CA ALA A 282 -10.01 -11.02 10.53
C ALA A 282 -11.04 -11.49 9.47
N PRO A 283 -12.32 -11.61 9.83
CA PRO A 283 -13.32 -12.16 8.93
C PRO A 283 -13.83 -11.10 7.95
N THR A 284 -14.08 -11.54 6.71
CA THR A 284 -14.72 -10.72 5.68
C THR A 284 -16.22 -11.02 5.58
N ALA A 285 -16.98 -10.12 4.94
CA ALA A 285 -18.41 -10.28 4.72
C ALA A 285 -18.74 -11.41 3.71
N GLY A 286 -17.78 -11.83 2.88
CA GLY A 286 -17.92 -12.92 1.93
C GLY A 286 -17.45 -14.26 2.52
N ALA A 287 -18.31 -15.27 2.55
CA ALA A 287 -17.93 -16.64 2.85
C ALA A 287 -18.03 -17.50 1.59
N GLY A 288 -16.96 -18.24 1.25
CA GLY A 288 -16.95 -19.15 0.10
C GLY A 288 -16.98 -18.41 -1.24
N ALA A 289 -18.01 -18.66 -2.06
CA ALA A 289 -18.07 -18.24 -3.46
C ALA A 289 -18.46 -16.77 -3.70
N THR A 290 -18.90 -16.04 -2.68
CA THR A 290 -19.32 -14.62 -2.79
C THR A 290 -18.24 -13.62 -2.37
N CYS A 291 -17.12 -14.13 -1.88
CA CYS A 291 -15.98 -13.36 -1.42
C CYS A 291 -15.15 -12.87 -2.62
N ARG A 292 -14.92 -11.55 -2.74
CA ARG A 292 -14.18 -10.99 -3.89
C ARG A 292 -12.68 -11.09 -3.69
N SER A 293 -12.19 -10.85 -2.47
CA SER A 293 -10.76 -10.91 -2.14
C SER A 293 -10.43 -11.82 -0.96
N CYS A 294 -11.35 -11.97 -0.01
CA CYS A 294 -11.13 -12.70 1.25
C CYS A 294 -9.91 -12.20 2.01
N ALA A 295 -9.71 -10.88 2.07
CA ALA A 295 -8.51 -10.28 2.66
C ALA A 295 -7.20 -10.68 1.95
N HIS A 296 -7.26 -11.01 0.65
CA HIS A 296 -6.08 -11.25 -0.18
C HIS A 296 -6.15 -10.39 -1.44
N CYS A 297 -5.18 -9.49 -1.63
CA CYS A 297 -5.12 -8.65 -2.81
C CYS A 297 -4.74 -9.51 -4.04
N PRO A 298 -5.62 -9.62 -5.05
CA PRO A 298 -5.38 -10.49 -6.19
C PRO A 298 -4.25 -9.96 -7.09
N TRP A 299 -4.04 -8.65 -7.13
CA TRP A 299 -2.92 -8.04 -7.86
C TRP A 299 -1.57 -8.22 -7.16
N MET A 300 -1.54 -8.19 -5.82
CA MET A 300 -0.31 -8.50 -5.08
C MET A 300 0.14 -9.95 -5.34
N ALA A 301 -0.81 -10.88 -5.50
CA ALA A 301 -0.53 -12.28 -5.81
C ALA A 301 0.13 -12.49 -7.19
N MET A 302 0.05 -11.52 -8.11
CA MET A 302 0.68 -11.61 -9.44
C MET A 302 2.21 -11.56 -9.41
N ASN A 303 2.80 -11.19 -8.26
CA ASN A 303 4.26 -11.06 -8.07
C ASN A 303 4.97 -12.41 -7.83
N GLY A 304 4.47 -13.52 -8.39
CA GLY A 304 5.03 -14.86 -8.17
C GLY A 304 6.43 -15.08 -8.77
N LEU A 305 7.09 -16.16 -8.35
CA LEU A 305 8.47 -16.49 -8.76
C LEU A 305 8.65 -16.59 -10.29
N GLN A 306 7.69 -17.20 -11.00
CA GLN A 306 7.69 -17.27 -12.46
C GLN A 306 7.70 -15.87 -13.10
N ALA A 307 6.87 -14.96 -12.59
CA ALA A 307 6.75 -13.60 -13.10
C ALA A 307 8.02 -12.79 -12.80
N ILE A 308 8.60 -12.92 -11.61
CA ILE A 308 9.88 -12.28 -11.25
C ILE A 308 11.01 -12.77 -12.18
N LYS A 309 11.15 -14.08 -12.36
CA LYS A 309 12.19 -14.63 -13.26
C LYS A 309 12.00 -14.12 -14.68
N ARG A 310 10.75 -14.08 -15.17
CA ARG A 310 10.41 -13.56 -16.50
C ARG A 310 10.82 -12.10 -16.64
N ALA A 311 10.43 -11.25 -15.70
CA ALA A 311 10.78 -9.83 -15.69
C ALA A 311 12.29 -9.61 -15.72
N LEU A 312 13.05 -10.35 -14.93
CA LEU A 312 14.52 -10.27 -14.93
C LEU A 312 15.13 -10.77 -16.25
N THR A 313 14.55 -11.80 -16.88
CA THR A 313 15.08 -12.38 -18.11
C THR A 313 14.77 -11.52 -19.32
N GLU A 314 13.49 -11.18 -19.50
CA GLU A 314 12.93 -10.55 -20.70
C GLU A 314 13.03 -9.02 -20.65
N GLY A 315 12.76 -8.40 -19.49
CA GLY A 315 12.73 -6.94 -19.34
C GLY A 315 11.77 -6.27 -20.36
N GLY A 316 12.13 -5.07 -20.81
CA GLY A 316 11.44 -4.35 -21.89
C GLY A 316 10.04 -3.86 -21.51
N ASP A 317 9.27 -3.44 -22.53
CA ASP A 317 7.98 -2.73 -22.37
C ASP A 317 6.90 -3.50 -21.60
N GLN A 318 7.05 -4.82 -21.44
CA GLN A 318 6.10 -5.66 -20.68
C GLN A 318 6.35 -5.65 -19.17
N HIS A 319 7.53 -5.16 -18.74
CA HIS A 319 7.98 -5.20 -17.36
C HIS A 319 8.53 -3.87 -16.86
N GLU A 320 9.06 -3.02 -17.74
CA GLU A 320 9.67 -1.75 -17.35
C GLU A 320 8.62 -0.64 -17.23
N ILE A 321 8.67 0.06 -16.10
CA ILE A 321 7.86 1.24 -15.87
C ILE A 321 8.42 2.41 -16.70
N GLN A 322 7.61 2.87 -17.65
CA GLN A 322 7.84 4.08 -18.44
C GLN A 322 6.86 5.16 -18.02
N ILE A 323 7.37 6.38 -17.79
CA ILE A 323 6.55 7.54 -17.42
C ILE A 323 6.98 8.70 -18.30
N ASN A 324 6.00 9.40 -18.88
CA ASN A 324 6.27 10.64 -19.61
C ASN A 324 6.99 11.65 -18.70
N GLU A 325 8.09 12.23 -19.18
CA GLU A 325 8.94 13.09 -18.34
C GLU A 325 8.19 14.32 -17.77
N ALA A 326 7.23 14.89 -18.51
CA ALA A 326 6.43 16.00 -18.02
C ALA A 326 5.50 15.58 -16.87
N ILE A 327 4.93 14.38 -16.94
CA ILE A 327 4.17 13.79 -15.82
C ILE A 327 5.12 13.53 -14.66
N ARG A 328 6.25 12.87 -14.92
CA ARG A 328 7.25 12.51 -13.89
C ARG A 328 7.69 13.73 -13.08
N LEU A 329 8.07 14.82 -13.74
CA LEU A 329 8.52 16.05 -13.09
C LEU A 329 7.43 16.69 -12.23
N LYS A 330 6.17 16.66 -12.68
CA LYS A 330 5.03 17.13 -11.89
C LYS A 330 4.79 16.25 -10.67
N SER A 331 4.75 14.92 -10.84
CA SER A 331 4.55 13.96 -9.74
C SER A 331 5.69 13.95 -8.72
N LEU A 332 6.90 14.33 -9.14
CA LEU A 332 8.09 14.41 -8.28
C LEU A 332 7.94 15.48 -7.20
N VAL A 333 7.24 16.58 -7.48
CA VAL A 333 7.05 17.69 -6.52
C VAL A 333 6.32 17.22 -5.26
N PRO A 334 5.10 16.65 -5.32
CA PRO A 334 4.39 16.21 -4.13
C PRO A 334 5.02 14.98 -3.48
N LEU A 335 5.68 14.09 -4.24
CA LEU A 335 6.45 12.98 -3.66
C LEU A 335 7.65 13.48 -2.84
N ASN A 336 8.40 14.49 -3.33
CA ASN A 336 9.48 15.08 -2.55
C ASN A 336 8.96 15.83 -1.33
N ARG A 337 7.79 16.50 -1.41
CA ARG A 337 7.14 17.09 -0.22
C ARG A 337 6.89 16.02 0.85
N MET A 338 6.32 14.88 0.46
CA MET A 338 6.10 13.73 1.34
C MET A 338 7.40 13.24 2.00
N LEU A 339 8.44 12.97 1.21
CA LEU A 339 9.71 12.44 1.69
C LEU A 339 10.42 13.43 2.62
N ASN A 340 10.41 14.72 2.26
CA ASN A 340 11.00 15.78 3.05
C ASN A 340 10.25 15.99 4.37
N PHE A 341 8.92 15.93 4.36
CA PHE A 341 8.11 15.99 5.57
C PHE A 341 8.43 14.81 6.50
N ALA A 342 8.41 13.58 5.96
CA ALA A 342 8.71 12.38 6.72
C ALA A 342 10.15 12.36 7.29
N ALA A 343 11.11 13.01 6.63
CA ALA A 343 12.47 13.14 7.13
C ALA A 343 12.57 14.15 8.28
N LYS A 344 11.85 15.29 8.19
CA LYS A 344 11.82 16.32 9.24
C LYS A 344 11.07 15.85 10.48
N PHE A 345 9.95 15.15 10.31
CA PHE A 345 9.10 14.71 11.41
C PHE A 345 9.65 13.49 12.17
N ARG A 346 10.54 12.69 11.54
CA ARG A 346 11.30 11.62 12.21
C ARG A 346 12.58 12.09 12.91
N LEU A 347 13.00 13.35 12.73
CA LEU A 347 13.94 13.94 13.67
C LEU A 347 13.16 14.19 14.96
N PRO A 348 13.64 13.76 16.14
CA PRO A 348 12.92 13.97 17.37
C PRO A 348 12.66 15.46 17.51
N VAL A 349 11.38 15.83 17.56
CA VAL A 349 10.98 17.11 18.13
C VAL A 349 11.64 17.12 19.50
N LYS A 350 12.66 17.98 19.64
CA LYS A 350 13.31 18.25 20.93
C LYS A 350 12.19 18.42 21.94
N GLY A 351 12.20 17.58 22.96
CA GLY A 351 11.29 17.69 24.08
C GLY A 351 11.28 19.14 24.58
N ASN A 352 10.08 19.64 24.80
CA ASN A 352 9.73 20.82 25.57
C ASN A 352 8.29 20.50 26.02
N ALA A 353 7.89 20.55 27.28
CA ALA A 353 8.52 20.65 28.58
C ALA A 353 7.45 20.16 29.57
#